data_AF-R7VHQ9-F1
#
_entry.id   AF-R7VHQ9-F1
#
_cell.length_a   1.000
_cell.length_b   1.000
_cell.length_c   1.000
_cell.angle_alpha   90.00
_cell.angle_beta   90.00
_cell.angle_gamma   90.00
#
_symmetry.space_group_name_H-M   'P 1'
#
loop_
_entity.id
_entity.type
_entity.pdbx_description
1 polymer ?
#
loop_
_entity_poly.entity_id
_entity_poly.type
_entity_poly.pdbx_seq_one_letter_code
_entity_poly.pdbx_strand_id
1 'polypeptide(L)'
;MEVIVCLLALVLSACEAQVFFQPEQVHLAYGAQPSYMVVTWVTLNHTNTPSYVEYGIDSLSWVVKNSGQKEFVDGGNETRSIFIHSITMTHLKPGERYMYHVGGPLGWSDIFYFRTMPTNTDFSARFALYGDMGNENAVALSSLQELAQRDFAYDMDTDNARYGDIFMNQIQPIAAYVPYMVCPGNHEAA
;
A
#
# COMPACT_ATOMS: atom_id res chain seq x y z
N MET A 1 -65.18 8.44 13.96
CA MET A 1 -64.50 9.63 13.41
C MET A 1 -63.02 9.30 13.43
N GLU A 2 -62.57 8.58 12.41
CA GLU A 2 -61.17 8.14 12.28
C GLU A 2 -60.51 8.96 11.17
N VAL A 3 -59.41 9.63 11.52
CA VAL A 3 -58.57 10.35 10.57
C VAL A 3 -57.36 9.47 10.32
N ILE A 4 -57.33 8.82 9.16
CA ILE A 4 -56.17 8.09 8.66
C ILE A 4 -55.21 9.12 8.07
N VAL A 5 -54.10 9.36 8.76
CA VAL A 5 -53.00 10.21 8.27
C VAL A 5 -52.13 9.37 7.34
N CYS A 6 -52.22 9.61 6.03
CA CYS A 6 -51.29 9.10 5.04
C CYS A 6 -49.94 9.82 5.18
N LEU A 7 -48.95 9.16 5.80
CA LEU A 7 -47.55 9.55 5.74
C LEU A 7 -46.92 8.95 4.47
N LEU A 8 -46.84 9.76 3.42
CA LEU A 8 -45.99 9.52 2.26
C LEU A 8 -44.53 9.72 2.69
N ALA A 9 -43.82 8.64 2.99
CA ALA A 9 -42.37 8.66 3.18
C ALA A 9 -41.70 8.72 1.80
N LEU A 10 -41.24 9.92 1.42
CA LEU A 10 -40.32 10.11 0.30
C LEU A 10 -38.97 9.51 0.70
N VAL A 11 -38.65 8.34 0.15
CA VAL A 11 -37.31 7.76 0.26
C VAL A 11 -36.40 8.53 -0.70
N LEU A 12 -35.77 9.59 -0.21
CA LEU A 12 -34.65 10.22 -0.90
C LEU A 12 -33.49 9.23 -0.85
N SER A 13 -33.26 8.53 -1.96
CA SER A 13 -32.01 7.79 -2.18
C SER A 13 -30.88 8.81 -2.24
N ALA A 14 -30.18 8.99 -1.13
CA ALA A 14 -28.89 9.67 -1.15
C ALA A 14 -27.98 8.85 -2.07
N CYS A 15 -27.58 9.43 -3.19
CA CYS A 15 -26.39 8.99 -3.91
C CYS A 15 -25.22 9.31 -2.97
N GLU A 16 -24.93 8.41 -2.03
CA GLU A 16 -23.64 8.44 -1.35
C GLU A 16 -22.61 8.18 -2.44
N ALA A 17 -21.88 9.22 -2.81
CA ALA A 17 -20.67 9.06 -3.59
C ALA A 17 -19.82 8.03 -2.84
N GLN A 18 -19.57 6.88 -3.47
CA GLN A 18 -18.77 5.83 -2.86
C GLN A 18 -17.40 6.42 -2.57
N VAL A 19 -17.06 6.60 -1.29
CA VAL A 19 -15.81 7.24 -0.91
C VAL A 19 -14.77 6.16 -0.62
N PHE A 20 -13.67 6.21 -1.36
CA PHE A 20 -12.64 5.18 -1.38
C PHE A 20 -11.41 5.64 -0.58
N PHE A 21 -11.61 5.77 0.74
CA PHE A 21 -10.53 6.06 1.69
C PHE A 21 -9.80 4.81 2.20
N GLN A 22 -10.25 3.62 1.77
CA GLN A 22 -9.67 2.36 2.18
C GLN A 22 -8.22 2.28 1.67
N PRO A 23 -7.23 2.09 2.55
CA PRO A 23 -5.85 1.87 2.12
C PRO A 23 -5.74 0.60 1.28
N GLU A 24 -5.07 0.72 0.14
CA GLU A 24 -4.72 -0.39 -0.74
C GLU A 24 -3.26 -0.29 -1.19
N GLN A 25 -2.77 -1.33 -1.86
CA GLN A 25 -1.41 -1.41 -2.39
C GLN A 25 -0.33 -1.22 -1.31
N VAL A 26 -0.59 -1.72 -0.10
CA VAL A 26 0.31 -1.57 1.05
C VAL A 26 1.62 -2.34 0.79
N HIS A 27 2.75 -1.65 0.84
CA HIS A 27 4.06 -2.26 0.67
C HIS A 27 5.11 -1.62 1.57
N LEU A 28 6.07 -2.45 1.98
CA LEU A 28 7.18 -2.08 2.85
C LEU A 28 8.45 -1.85 2.03
N ALA A 29 9.32 -0.96 2.51
CA ALA A 29 10.67 -0.79 2.01
C ALA A 29 11.64 -0.49 3.16
N TYR A 30 12.89 -0.91 3.04
CA TYR A 30 13.92 -0.51 3.99
C TYR A 30 14.18 0.99 3.89
N GLY A 31 14.31 1.64 5.05
CA GLY A 31 14.73 3.03 5.10
C GLY A 31 16.25 3.18 4.96
N ALA A 32 16.74 4.40 5.18
CA ALA A 32 18.17 4.71 5.13
C ALA A 32 19.02 4.01 6.22
N GLN A 33 18.38 3.40 7.22
CA GLN A 33 19.04 2.66 8.30
C GLN A 33 18.33 1.32 8.55
N PRO A 34 19.03 0.28 9.03
CA PRO A 34 18.41 -1.03 9.34
C PRO A 34 17.29 -0.96 10.40
N SER A 35 17.30 0.05 11.26
CA SER A 35 16.28 0.32 12.28
C SER A 35 15.07 1.08 11.72
N TYR A 36 15.05 1.38 10.41
CA TYR A 36 14.00 2.13 9.75
C TYR A 36 13.20 1.24 8.81
N MET A 37 11.89 1.38 8.85
CA MET A 37 10.97 0.73 7.92
C MET A 37 10.05 1.78 7.32
N VAL A 38 10.00 1.86 6.00
CA VAL A 38 9.08 2.72 5.27
C VAL A 38 7.88 1.88 4.88
N VAL A 39 6.68 2.41 5.11
CA VAL A 39 5.45 1.85 4.58
C VAL A 39 4.79 2.86 3.65
N THR A 40 4.35 2.38 2.50
CA THR A 40 3.66 3.15 1.49
C THR A 40 2.34 2.46 1.13
N TRP A 41 1.31 3.26 0.89
CA TRP A 41 -0.01 2.80 0.43
C TRP A 41 -0.68 3.90 -0.38
N VAL A 42 -1.81 3.57 -1.02
CA VAL A 42 -2.60 4.55 -1.75
C VAL A 42 -4.05 4.62 -1.27
N THR A 43 -4.69 5.75 -1.53
CA THR A 43 -6.15 5.93 -1.46
C THR A 43 -6.63 6.61 -2.76
N LEU A 44 -7.88 6.37 -3.16
CA LEU A 44 -8.45 6.94 -4.41
C LEU A 44 -9.12 8.29 -4.20
N ASN A 45 -9.27 8.73 -2.95
CA ASN A 45 -9.79 10.05 -2.61
C ASN A 45 -8.87 10.74 -1.62
N HIS A 46 -8.69 12.06 -1.80
CA HIS A 46 -7.93 12.89 -0.88
C HIS A 46 -8.57 12.84 0.51
N THR A 47 -7.83 12.35 1.50
CA THR A 47 -8.37 12.13 2.86
C THR A 47 -8.59 13.43 3.64
N ASN A 48 -7.95 14.55 3.25
CA ASN A 48 -7.94 15.80 4.03
C ASN A 48 -7.51 15.63 5.51
N THR A 49 -6.88 14.51 5.84
CA THR A 49 -6.38 14.19 7.18
C THR A 49 -4.91 13.79 7.09
N PRO A 50 -4.15 13.86 8.20
CA PRO A 50 -2.84 13.22 8.25
C PRO A 50 -2.95 11.73 7.88
N SER A 51 -1.84 11.19 7.37
CA SER A 51 -1.64 9.76 7.21
C SER A 51 -1.14 9.18 8.53
N TYR A 52 -1.64 8.02 8.93
CA TYR A 52 -1.30 7.37 10.19
C TYR A 52 -0.71 5.98 9.96
N VAL A 53 0.28 5.65 10.77
CA VAL A 53 0.74 4.27 10.98
C VAL A 53 0.69 4.02 12.48
N GLU A 54 -0.08 3.02 12.89
CA GLU A 54 0.02 2.48 14.24
C GLU A 54 0.74 1.15 14.18
N TYR A 55 1.65 0.92 15.11
CA TYR A 55 2.54 -0.23 15.09
C TYR A 55 3.03 -0.58 16.48
N GLY A 56 3.47 -1.83 16.65
CA GLY A 56 4.26 -2.21 17.81
C GLY A 56 4.55 -3.69 17.97
N ILE A 57 5.09 -4.04 19.14
CA ILE A 57 5.41 -5.41 19.53
C ILE A 57 4.28 -5.88 20.45
N ASP A 58 3.66 -7.00 20.09
CA ASP A 58 2.47 -7.59 20.75
C ASP A 58 1.20 -6.73 20.79
N SER A 59 1.32 -5.42 20.55
CA SER A 59 0.21 -4.45 20.49
C SER A 59 0.58 -3.22 19.64
N LEU A 60 -0.43 -2.55 19.08
CA LEU A 60 -0.30 -1.30 18.34
C LEU A 60 -0.20 -0.11 19.31
N SER A 61 0.98 0.04 19.94
CA SER A 61 1.20 1.01 21.02
C SER A 61 1.87 2.31 20.58
N TRP A 62 2.46 2.33 19.39
CA TRP A 62 3.13 3.50 18.83
C TRP A 62 2.38 4.02 17.61
N VAL A 63 2.41 5.35 17.43
CA VAL A 63 1.75 6.03 16.32
C VAL A 63 2.74 7.01 15.67
N VAL A 64 2.87 6.92 14.35
CA VAL A 64 3.52 7.96 13.53
C VAL A 64 2.46 8.57 12.63
N LYS A 65 2.51 9.89 12.48
CA LYS A 65 1.65 10.62 11.55
C LYS A 65 2.47 11.51 10.63
N ASN A 66 2.04 11.63 9.38
CA ASN A 66 2.63 12.53 8.39
C ASN A 66 1.51 13.30 7.68
N SER A 67 1.69 14.60 7.49
CA SER A 67 0.71 15.47 6.82
C SER A 67 0.82 15.44 5.29
N GLY A 68 1.87 14.82 4.74
CA GLY A 68 2.10 14.77 3.29
C GLY A 68 1.52 13.51 2.66
N GLN A 69 0.46 13.68 1.86
CA GLN A 69 0.09 12.75 0.79
C GLN A 69 0.48 13.38 -0.55
N LYS A 70 1.04 12.58 -1.46
CA LYS A 70 1.41 13.03 -2.79
C LYS A 70 0.31 12.62 -3.76
N GLU A 71 -0.32 13.59 -4.39
CA GLU A 71 -1.23 13.31 -5.50
C GLU A 71 -0.43 12.89 -6.73
N PHE A 72 -0.87 11.79 -7.34
CA PHE A 72 -0.47 11.33 -8.65
C PHE A 72 -1.70 11.38 -9.55
N VAL A 73 -1.61 12.09 -10.66
CA VAL A 73 -2.65 12.13 -11.68
C VAL A 73 -2.14 11.31 -12.86
N ASP A 74 -2.87 10.28 -13.26
CA ASP A 74 -2.46 9.47 -14.40
C ASP A 74 -2.56 10.27 -15.72
N GLY A 75 -1.77 9.87 -16.73
CA GLY A 75 -1.70 10.53 -18.03
C GLY A 75 -2.81 10.14 -19.01
N GLY A 76 -3.74 9.28 -18.60
CA GLY A 76 -4.85 8.79 -19.40
C GLY A 76 -5.99 9.81 -19.54
N ASN A 77 -6.97 9.46 -20.37
CA ASN A 77 -8.09 10.34 -20.70
C ASN A 77 -9.02 10.62 -19.50
N GLU A 78 -9.03 9.75 -18.49
CA GLU A 78 -9.84 9.92 -17.28
C GLU A 78 -9.18 10.82 -16.24
N THR A 79 -7.86 11.06 -16.32
CA THR A 79 -7.11 11.91 -15.38
C THR A 79 -7.41 11.57 -13.92
N ARG A 80 -7.39 10.28 -13.60
CA ARG A 80 -7.66 9.76 -12.26
C ARG A 80 -6.57 10.18 -11.29
N SER A 81 -7.00 10.73 -10.16
CA SER A 81 -6.13 11.04 -9.03
C SER A 81 -5.98 9.84 -8.10
N ILE A 82 -4.74 9.55 -7.74
CA ILE A 82 -4.33 8.55 -6.74
C ILE A 82 -3.50 9.29 -5.69
N PHE A 83 -3.78 9.05 -4.41
CA PHE A 83 -3.10 9.72 -3.31
C PHE A 83 -2.14 8.76 -2.63
N ILE A 84 -0.85 9.02 -2.78
CA ILE A 84 0.23 8.18 -2.26
C ILE A 84 0.61 8.68 -0.86
N HIS A 85 0.58 7.77 0.09
CA HIS A 85 0.95 8.01 1.48
C HIS A 85 2.25 7.27 1.76
N SER A 86 3.19 7.91 2.47
CA SER A 86 4.45 7.27 2.85
C SER A 86 4.92 7.73 4.23
N ILE A 87 5.21 6.77 5.09
CA ILE A 87 5.62 7.01 6.47
C ILE A 87 6.80 6.12 6.85
N THR A 88 7.81 6.73 7.48
CA THR A 88 8.98 6.03 8.02
C THR A 88 8.79 5.76 9.51
N MET A 89 8.70 4.49 9.89
CA MET A 89 8.88 4.02 11.25
C MET A 89 10.39 3.97 11.56
N THR A 90 10.81 4.53 12.70
CA THR A 90 12.22 4.68 13.08
C THR A 90 12.50 4.07 14.44
N HIS A 91 13.79 3.92 14.79
CA HIS A 91 14.21 3.38 16.09
C HIS A 91 13.68 1.96 16.38
N LEU A 92 13.46 1.17 15.34
CA LEU A 92 12.97 -0.19 15.48
C LEU A 92 14.06 -1.09 16.05
N LYS A 93 13.66 -1.99 16.95
CA LYS A 93 14.56 -2.95 17.57
C LYS A 93 14.96 -4.02 16.53
N PRO A 94 16.24 -4.37 16.40
CA PRO A 94 16.71 -5.38 15.44
C PRO A 94 16.15 -6.78 15.71
N GLY A 95 15.80 -7.51 14.66
CA GLY A 95 15.35 -8.91 14.73
C GLY A 95 13.95 -9.13 15.34
N GLU A 96 13.25 -8.06 15.70
CA GLU A 96 11.92 -8.08 16.32
C GLU A 96 10.80 -8.11 15.29
N ARG A 97 9.68 -8.72 15.68
CA ARG A 97 8.45 -8.74 14.88
C ARG A 97 7.54 -7.59 15.32
N TYR A 98 7.20 -6.73 14.38
CA TYR A 98 6.26 -5.64 14.57
C TYR A 98 4.95 -5.97 13.86
N MET A 99 3.83 -5.71 14.53
CA MET A 99 2.51 -5.61 13.90
C MET A 99 2.24 -4.14 13.57
N TYR A 100 1.53 -3.89 12.49
CA TYR A 100 1.19 -2.53 12.06
C TYR A 100 -0.09 -2.49 11.22
N HIS A 101 -0.71 -1.33 11.13
CA HIS A 101 -1.71 -0.99 10.12
C HIS A 101 -1.57 0.47 9.71
N VAL A 102 -2.14 0.82 8.55
CA VAL A 102 -2.03 2.15 7.97
C VAL A 102 -3.40 2.73 7.69
N GLY A 103 -3.49 4.06 7.62
CA GLY A 103 -4.74 4.75 7.26
C GLY A 103 -4.98 5.99 8.10
N GLY A 104 -6.16 6.09 8.69
CA GLY A 104 -6.55 7.19 9.55
C GLY A 104 -8.04 7.18 9.90
N PRO A 105 -8.58 8.31 10.40
CA PRO A 105 -9.98 8.41 10.85
C PRO A 105 -11.04 8.01 9.81
N LEU A 106 -10.69 8.04 8.53
CA LEU A 106 -11.59 7.73 7.41
C LEU A 106 -11.53 6.29 6.93
N GLY A 107 -10.54 5.50 7.37
CA GLY A 107 -10.34 4.13 6.93
C GLY A 107 -9.00 3.57 7.38
N TRP A 108 -9.00 2.29 7.77
CA TRP A 108 -7.81 1.56 8.22
C TRP A 108 -7.62 0.31 7.37
N SER A 109 -6.37 -0.04 7.10
CA SER A 109 -6.02 -1.33 6.51
C SER A 109 -6.27 -2.49 7.48
N ASP A 110 -6.14 -3.72 6.97
CA ASP A 110 -5.91 -4.88 7.83
C ASP A 110 -4.62 -4.72 8.65
N ILE A 111 -4.49 -5.54 9.70
CA ILE A 111 -3.26 -5.64 10.48
C ILE A 111 -2.26 -6.55 9.76
N PHE A 112 -1.10 -5.98 9.47
CA PHE A 112 0.05 -6.65 8.89
C PHE A 112 1.15 -6.85 9.92
N TYR A 113 2.22 -7.53 9.53
CA TYR A 113 3.40 -7.67 10.36
C TYR A 113 4.67 -7.71 9.52
N PHE A 114 5.77 -7.24 10.08
CA PHE A 114 7.10 -7.38 9.48
C PHE A 114 8.13 -7.74 10.55
N ARG A 115 9.29 -8.21 10.09
CA ARG A 115 10.44 -8.45 10.97
C ARG A 115 11.58 -7.53 10.58
N THR A 116 12.14 -6.84 11.55
CA THR A 116 13.32 -6.00 11.33
C THR A 116 14.56 -6.85 11.11
N MET A 117 15.55 -6.28 10.43
CA MET A 117 16.83 -6.95 10.21
C MET A 117 17.52 -7.20 11.56
N PRO A 118 18.00 -8.42 11.85
CA PRO A 118 18.80 -8.69 13.03
C PRO A 118 20.20 -8.05 12.88
N THR A 119 20.83 -7.75 14.02
CA THR A 119 22.20 -7.21 14.06
C THR A 119 23.29 -8.28 14.16
N ASN A 120 22.94 -9.55 14.36
CA ASN A 120 23.94 -10.61 14.45
C ASN A 120 24.47 -10.99 13.05
N THR A 121 25.72 -11.44 13.01
CA THR A 121 26.37 -11.90 11.77
C THR A 121 26.02 -13.35 11.41
N ASP A 122 25.43 -14.10 12.35
CA ASP A 122 25.05 -15.52 12.17
C ASP A 122 23.64 -15.69 11.57
N PHE A 123 23.02 -14.60 11.13
CA PHE A 123 21.72 -14.63 10.47
C PHE A 123 21.89 -14.98 8.99
N SER A 124 21.11 -15.97 8.54
CA SER A 124 21.01 -16.29 7.12
C SER A 124 19.95 -15.39 6.49
N ALA A 125 20.40 -14.39 5.74
CA ALA A 125 19.54 -13.55 4.92
C ALA A 125 18.96 -14.35 3.75
N ARG A 126 17.65 -14.25 3.54
CA ARG A 126 16.98 -14.77 2.35
C ARG A 126 16.41 -13.60 1.59
N PHE A 127 16.86 -13.43 0.35
CA PHE A 127 16.35 -12.42 -0.55
C PHE A 127 15.68 -13.15 -1.72
N ALA A 128 14.48 -12.71 -2.07
CA ALA A 128 13.89 -13.01 -3.36
C ALA A 128 14.22 -11.84 -4.28
N LEU A 129 14.67 -12.15 -5.48
CA LEU A 129 15.14 -11.17 -6.44
C LEU A 129 14.66 -11.60 -7.81
N TYR A 130 13.87 -10.76 -8.45
CA TYR A 130 13.20 -11.05 -9.71
C TYR A 130 13.05 -9.78 -10.54
N GLY A 131 12.83 -9.94 -11.84
CA GLY A 131 12.49 -8.90 -12.81
C GLY A 131 11.42 -9.42 -13.78
N ASP A 132 10.83 -8.55 -14.59
CA ASP A 132 9.83 -8.88 -15.62
C ASP A 132 8.58 -9.60 -15.08
N MET A 133 7.92 -9.08 -14.04
CA MET A 133 6.70 -9.73 -13.54
C MET A 133 5.51 -9.59 -14.51
N GLY A 134 5.33 -8.43 -15.15
CA GLY A 134 4.20 -8.13 -16.03
C GLY A 134 2.81 -8.27 -15.36
N ASN A 135 1.73 -7.84 -16.03
CA ASN A 135 0.35 -8.06 -15.57
C ASN A 135 -0.31 -9.28 -16.25
N GLU A 136 0.14 -9.68 -17.44
CA GLU A 136 -0.30 -10.90 -18.14
C GLU A 136 0.79 -11.98 -18.12
N ASN A 137 0.43 -13.21 -17.72
CA ASN A 137 1.32 -14.36 -17.53
C ASN A 137 2.39 -14.21 -16.42
N ALA A 138 1.95 -14.06 -15.17
CA ALA A 138 2.80 -14.13 -13.96
C ALA A 138 3.39 -15.53 -13.67
N VAL A 139 4.07 -16.13 -14.66
CA VAL A 139 4.82 -17.39 -14.54
C VAL A 139 6.01 -17.23 -13.56
N ALA A 140 6.41 -15.99 -13.29
CA ALA A 140 7.45 -15.65 -12.32
C ALA A 140 7.07 -15.94 -10.85
N LEU A 141 5.77 -16.03 -10.50
CA LEU A 141 5.34 -16.36 -9.13
C LEU A 141 5.75 -17.79 -8.73
N SER A 142 5.81 -18.72 -9.68
CA SER A 142 6.24 -20.12 -9.46
C SER A 142 7.76 -20.31 -9.49
N SER A 143 8.52 -19.32 -9.98
CA SER A 143 9.95 -19.46 -10.27
C SER A 143 10.85 -18.69 -9.29
N LEU A 144 10.38 -18.49 -8.05
CA LEU A 144 11.05 -17.77 -6.96
C LEU A 144 12.40 -18.40 -6.53
N GLN A 145 13.39 -18.41 -7.42
CA GLN A 145 14.75 -18.80 -7.07
C GLN A 145 15.89 -18.22 -7.91
N GLU A 146 15.68 -17.46 -8.99
CA GLU A 146 16.83 -16.89 -9.69
C GLU A 146 16.49 -15.65 -10.54
N LEU A 147 17.35 -14.63 -10.42
CA LEU A 147 17.60 -13.51 -11.35
C LEU A 147 16.95 -12.13 -11.05
N ALA A 148 17.77 -11.17 -10.59
CA ALA A 148 17.58 -9.76 -10.99
C ALA A 148 18.44 -9.43 -12.19
N GLN A 149 17.82 -8.82 -13.18
CA GLN A 149 18.12 -7.46 -13.63
C GLN A 149 17.11 -7.12 -14.72
N ARG A 150 16.38 -6.01 -14.54
CA ARG A 150 15.49 -5.28 -15.48
C ARG A 150 13.97 -5.47 -15.26
N ASP A 151 13.28 -4.35 -15.54
CA ASP A 151 11.85 -3.96 -15.51
C ASP A 151 10.96 -4.51 -14.37
N PHE A 152 10.26 -3.59 -13.69
CA PHE A 152 9.45 -3.87 -12.49
C PHE A 152 8.06 -4.38 -12.87
N ALA A 153 7.40 -3.71 -13.82
CA ALA A 153 6.14 -4.12 -14.42
C ALA A 153 6.01 -3.51 -15.82
N TYR A 154 5.16 -4.12 -16.66
CA TYR A 154 4.83 -3.59 -17.99
C TYR A 154 3.51 -2.84 -17.95
N ASP A 155 3.40 -1.82 -18.80
CA ASP A 155 2.14 -1.15 -19.15
C ASP A 155 1.38 -0.57 -17.94
N MET A 156 2.12 -0.04 -16.96
CA MET A 156 1.55 0.52 -15.73
C MET A 156 0.64 1.73 -15.98
N ASP A 157 0.79 2.42 -17.11
CA ASP A 157 -0.03 3.54 -17.56
C ASP A 157 -1.32 3.10 -18.28
N THR A 158 -1.41 1.83 -18.69
CA THR A 158 -2.55 1.29 -19.43
C THR A 158 -3.83 1.33 -18.60
N ASP A 159 -4.93 1.65 -19.30
CA ASP A 159 -6.27 1.79 -18.71
C ASP A 159 -6.31 2.81 -17.57
N ASN A 160 -5.71 3.99 -17.79
CA ASN A 160 -5.65 5.08 -16.81
C ASN A 160 -5.02 4.63 -15.48
N ALA A 161 -3.83 4.03 -15.60
CA ALA A 161 -3.04 3.44 -14.54
C ALA A 161 -3.65 2.25 -13.76
N ARG A 162 -4.80 1.72 -14.20
CA ARG A 162 -5.45 0.58 -13.51
C ARG A 162 -4.64 -0.70 -13.56
N TYR A 163 -3.83 -0.90 -14.59
CA TYR A 163 -2.94 -2.06 -14.67
C TYR A 163 -1.86 -1.99 -13.58
N GLY A 164 -1.34 -0.79 -13.29
CA GLY A 164 -0.47 -0.53 -12.15
C GLY A 164 -1.14 -0.90 -10.82
N ASP A 165 -2.40 -0.52 -10.62
CA ASP A 165 -3.13 -0.89 -9.39
C ASP A 165 -3.32 -2.39 -9.25
N ILE A 166 -3.67 -3.08 -10.34
CA ILE A 166 -3.84 -4.54 -10.33
C ILE A 166 -2.53 -5.19 -9.89
N PHE A 167 -1.42 -4.81 -10.51
CA PHE A 167 -0.11 -5.32 -10.16
C PHE A 167 0.25 -5.04 -8.68
N MET A 168 0.06 -3.80 -8.22
CA MET A 168 0.37 -3.42 -6.83
C MET A 168 -0.53 -4.14 -5.82
N ASN A 169 -1.79 -4.37 -6.16
CA ASN A 169 -2.71 -5.18 -5.34
C ASN A 169 -2.34 -6.67 -5.35
N GLN A 170 -1.81 -7.19 -6.45
CA GLN A 170 -1.31 -8.58 -6.53
C GLN A 170 -0.07 -8.80 -5.67
N ILE A 171 0.81 -7.81 -5.53
CA ILE A 171 2.01 -7.94 -4.68
C ILE A 171 1.74 -7.67 -3.20
N GLN A 172 0.70 -6.90 -2.84
CA GLN A 172 0.39 -6.54 -1.45
C GLN A 172 0.40 -7.74 -0.47
N PRO A 173 -0.17 -8.92 -0.80
CA PRO A 173 -0.12 -10.09 0.08
C PRO A 173 1.29 -10.55 0.49
N ILE A 174 2.32 -10.12 -0.24
CA ILE A 174 3.74 -10.36 0.08
C ILE A 174 4.39 -9.06 0.58
N ALA A 175 4.22 -7.97 -0.16
CA ALA A 175 4.90 -6.70 0.06
C ALA A 175 4.47 -5.99 1.36
N ALA A 176 3.28 -6.30 1.91
CA ALA A 176 2.85 -5.84 3.23
C ALA A 176 3.52 -6.59 4.39
N TYR A 177 4.24 -7.69 4.13
CA TYR A 177 4.90 -8.48 5.19
C TYR A 177 6.42 -8.51 5.07
N VAL A 178 6.93 -8.36 3.85
CA VAL A 178 8.36 -8.39 3.54
C VAL A 178 8.75 -7.14 2.76
N PRO A 179 9.83 -6.43 3.14
CA PRO A 179 10.30 -5.26 2.41
C PRO A 179 10.56 -5.57 0.95
N TYR A 180 9.88 -4.82 0.08
CA TYR A 180 9.87 -4.98 -1.36
C TYR A 180 10.66 -3.82 -2.00
N MET A 181 11.91 -4.08 -2.37
CA MET A 181 12.83 -3.05 -2.88
C MET A 181 12.82 -3.04 -4.40
N VAL A 182 12.54 -1.88 -4.99
CA VAL A 182 12.49 -1.68 -6.45
C VAL A 182 13.65 -0.81 -6.94
N CYS A 183 14.09 -1.08 -8.16
CA CYS A 183 14.96 -0.21 -8.94
C CYS A 183 14.22 0.11 -10.25
N PRO A 184 14.16 1.39 -10.67
CA PRO A 184 13.53 1.73 -11.94
C PRO A 184 14.33 1.11 -13.11
N GLY A 185 13.60 0.48 -14.03
CA GLY A 185 14.11 -0.01 -15.31
C GLY A 185 13.85 1.00 -16.43
N ASN A 186 13.87 0.52 -17.66
CA ASN A 186 13.73 1.39 -18.84
C ASN A 186 12.26 1.60 -19.25
N HIS A 187 11.31 0.91 -18.62
CA HIS A 187 9.87 1.06 -18.84
C HIS A 187 9.17 1.91 -17.77
N GLU A 188 9.87 2.27 -16.68
CA GLU A 188 9.36 3.09 -15.59
C GLU A 188 9.57 4.60 -15.80
N ALA A 189 10.18 4.97 -16.94
CA ALA A 189 10.25 6.36 -17.39
C ALA A 189 8.98 6.67 -18.20
N ALA A 190 7.98 7.26 -17.52
CA ALA A 190 6.85 7.94 -18.16
C ALA A 190 7.19 9.42 -18.42
#